data_AF-A0A6G0VZ28-F1
#
_entry.id   AF-A0A6G0VZ28-F1
#
_cell.length_a   1.000
_cell.length_b   1.000
_cell.length_c   1.000
_cell.angle_alpha   90.00
_cell.angle_beta   90.00
_cell.angle_gamma   90.00
#
_symmetry.space_group_name_H-M   'P 1'
#
loop_
_entity.id
_entity.type
_entity.pdbx_description
1 polymer ?
#
loop_
_entity_poly.entity_id
_entity_poly.type
_entity_poly.pdbx_seq_one_letter_code
_entity_poly.pdbx_strand_id
1 'polypeptide(L)'
;YLLYLKYACFGNVEIMVLCWVFGCCHYNEKDCCKFYRFPINLKEKKKWIKRIDEPKTGARVCSCHFVEGKKENRPTILPHRPHQFGTHHLTPEKKKFCKTTRTISHNMIELVDNMADDRVLCENSDIINPIEHEINNEPLPIEQEINNEPLDLSMKPILNSRLLNDSNNASNSSIALEVQNYFLQNENEAMKIELRHLGIKFNYANLNQNDELLNSYTGLPSNSVFQALYNLVKPLNIEYHLTWSVESISKEDQILITLMKLRHNFPHFDLAVRFNCSSATITNIIITWINILHQVLFKKCMSKIPSREKNKLCMPDVFKPFSNCRIVIDCTEIFTAVSRQSMNIQKDTYSNYKHRNTWKALIGIAPNGVVTFVSKLFPGSTSDKVITLKSGLLEQLVPGDLILADKGFLIREILPPGVSLNIPPFLDTPQFTPDQVVQTEKIAKARIHVERAIQRIKCYSILNVIPFSMLKQAESIFQLVAALTNLQPPLIKEIQTH
;
A
#
# COMPACT_ATOMS: atom_id res chain seq x y z
N TYR A 1 38.40 -26.70 26.44
CA TYR A 1 37.75 -27.03 27.74
C TYR A 1 36.50 -26.18 28.03
N LEU A 2 36.35 -24.96 27.48
CA LEU A 2 35.12 -24.15 27.62
C LEU A 2 34.04 -24.36 26.53
N LEU A 3 34.26 -25.28 25.58
CA LEU A 3 33.26 -25.67 24.56
C LEU A 3 32.56 -27.01 24.87
N TYR A 4 32.91 -27.67 25.99
CA TYR A 4 32.36 -28.99 26.35
C TYR A 4 31.34 -28.95 27.51
N LEU A 5 31.09 -27.78 28.11
CA LEU A 5 30.19 -27.61 29.26
C LEU A 5 28.83 -26.98 28.94
N LYS A 6 28.49 -26.80 27.66
CA LYS A 6 27.15 -26.31 27.25
C LYS A 6 26.17 -27.42 26.85
N TYR A 7 26.57 -28.70 26.93
CA TYR A 7 25.78 -29.85 26.49
C TYR A 7 25.41 -30.85 27.60
N ALA A 8 25.56 -30.47 28.87
CA ALA A 8 25.18 -31.33 29.98
C ALA A 8 24.35 -30.53 30.99
N CYS A 9 23.06 -30.31 30.66
CA CYS A 9 21.95 -30.11 31.61
C CYS A 9 20.67 -29.69 30.86
N PHE A 10 20.17 -30.50 29.93
CA PHE A 10 18.73 -30.55 29.63
C PHE A 10 18.40 -31.99 29.22
N GLY A 11 17.62 -32.66 30.08
CA GLY A 11 17.17 -34.03 29.87
C GLY A 11 16.28 -34.17 28.63
N ASN A 12 16.36 -35.34 28.00
CA ASN A 12 15.48 -35.85 26.94
C ASN A 12 14.93 -34.78 25.98
N VAL A 13 15.76 -34.33 25.04
CA VAL A 13 15.29 -33.61 23.86
C VAL A 13 14.44 -34.60 23.04
N GLU A 14 13.12 -34.55 23.20
CA GLU A 14 12.20 -35.14 22.24
C GLU A 14 12.45 -34.46 20.90
N ILE A 15 13.01 -35.19 19.94
CA ILE A 15 13.24 -34.69 18.59
C ILE A 15 11.90 -34.21 18.03
N MET A 16 11.84 -32.97 17.53
CA MET A 16 10.67 -32.42 16.86
C MET A 16 10.30 -33.29 15.64
N VAL A 17 9.12 -33.91 15.67
CA VAL A 17 8.60 -34.76 14.60
C VAL A 17 7.35 -34.14 14.00
N LEU A 18 7.44 -33.74 12.73
CA LEU A 18 6.33 -33.24 11.93
C LEU A 18 5.49 -34.40 11.35
N CYS A 19 4.18 -34.20 11.19
CA CYS A 19 3.31 -35.11 10.47
C CYS A 19 3.68 -35.14 8.98
N TRP A 20 3.74 -36.34 8.41
CA TRP A 20 4.10 -36.56 7.00
C TRP A 20 2.97 -36.28 6.01
N VAL A 21 1.72 -36.18 6.46
CA VAL A 21 0.58 -36.00 5.56
C VAL A 21 0.60 -34.60 4.95
N PHE A 22 0.53 -34.53 3.62
CA PHE A 22 0.56 -33.26 2.88
C PHE A 22 -0.51 -32.29 3.38
N GLY A 23 -0.09 -31.06 3.72
CA GLY A 23 -0.96 -30.02 4.27
C GLY A 23 -1.27 -30.15 5.77
N CYS A 24 -0.75 -31.17 6.47
CA CYS A 24 -0.87 -31.27 7.92
C CYS A 24 0.27 -30.53 8.63
N CYS A 25 -0.09 -29.60 9.53
CA CYS A 25 0.87 -28.81 10.30
C CYS A 25 1.12 -29.35 11.72
N HIS A 26 0.66 -30.57 12.05
CA HIS A 26 0.81 -31.11 13.39
C HIS A 26 2.25 -31.58 13.69
N TYR A 27 2.75 -31.28 14.89
CA TYR A 27 4.02 -31.82 15.40
C TYR A 27 3.97 -32.10 16.91
N ASN A 28 4.80 -33.03 17.36
CA ASN A 28 4.72 -33.64 18.70
C ASN A 28 4.91 -32.67 19.89
N GLU A 29 5.61 -31.56 19.71
CA GLU A 29 5.83 -30.58 20.80
C GLU A 29 4.65 -29.63 21.03
N LYS A 30 3.78 -29.44 20.02
CA LYS A 30 2.67 -28.48 20.08
C LYS A 30 1.30 -29.15 20.17
N ASP A 31 1.15 -30.32 19.55
CA ASP A 31 -0.14 -30.99 19.42
C ASP A 31 -0.22 -32.25 20.29
N CYS A 32 -1.30 -32.39 21.05
CA CYS A 32 -1.52 -33.54 21.95
C CYS A 32 -1.82 -34.87 21.22
N CYS A 33 -1.71 -34.93 19.89
CA CYS A 33 -2.00 -36.12 19.08
C CYS A 33 -0.81 -37.08 19.03
N LYS A 34 -1.07 -38.39 18.92
CA LYS A 34 -0.01 -39.42 18.87
C LYS A 34 0.61 -39.49 17.47
N PHE A 35 1.92 -39.73 17.36
CA PHE A 35 2.62 -39.84 16.07
C PHE A 35 3.03 -41.28 15.76
N TYR A 36 2.40 -41.88 14.75
CA TYR A 36 2.63 -43.26 14.35
C TYR A 36 3.69 -43.39 13.25
N ARG A 37 4.63 -44.32 13.44
CA ARG A 37 5.59 -44.73 12.39
C ARG A 37 4.90 -45.61 11.35
N PHE A 38 5.36 -45.51 10.11
CA PHE A 38 4.93 -46.39 9.03
C PHE A 38 5.19 -47.88 9.37
N PRO A 39 4.30 -48.80 8.94
CA PRO A 39 4.50 -50.23 9.14
C PRO A 39 5.81 -50.74 8.51
N ILE A 40 6.48 -51.67 9.18
CA ILE A 40 7.67 -52.37 8.65
C ILE A 40 7.25 -53.35 7.55
N ASN A 41 6.07 -53.97 7.69
CA ASN A 41 5.52 -54.88 6.70
C ASN A 41 5.23 -54.14 5.38
N LEU A 42 5.89 -54.57 4.31
CA LEU A 42 5.82 -53.93 2.99
C LEU A 42 4.41 -53.92 2.39
N LYS A 43 3.58 -54.94 2.65
CA LYS A 43 2.20 -54.99 2.14
C LYS A 43 1.32 -53.93 2.82
N GLU A 44 1.50 -53.71 4.12
CA GLU A 44 0.75 -52.68 4.84
C GLU A 44 1.27 -51.27 4.58
N LYS A 45 2.59 -51.11 4.48
CA LYS A 45 3.23 -49.84 4.09
C LYS A 45 2.71 -49.36 2.74
N LYS A 46 2.61 -50.25 1.74
CA LYS A 46 2.02 -49.94 0.42
C LYS A 46 0.56 -49.49 0.53
N LYS A 47 -0.22 -50.01 1.47
CA LYS A 47 -1.62 -49.57 1.69
C LYS A 47 -1.71 -48.16 2.28
N TRP A 48 -0.75 -47.77 3.13
CA TRP A 48 -0.64 -46.40 3.63
C TRP A 48 -0.25 -45.45 2.50
N ILE A 49 0.80 -45.78 1.74
CA ILE A 49 1.30 -44.98 0.61
C ILE A 49 0.25 -44.78 -0.50
N LYS A 50 -0.70 -45.71 -0.69
CA LYS A 50 -1.80 -45.48 -1.64
C LYS A 50 -2.74 -44.35 -1.24
N ARG A 51 -2.71 -43.92 0.03
CA ARG A 51 -3.62 -42.91 0.58
C ARG A 51 -2.91 -41.63 0.99
N ILE A 52 -1.58 -41.64 1.10
CA ILE A 52 -0.74 -40.50 1.49
C ILE A 52 0.61 -40.65 0.78
N ASP A 53 1.39 -39.58 0.63
CA ASP A 53 2.64 -39.62 -0.15
C ASP A 53 3.73 -40.55 0.43
N GLU A 54 4.66 -40.98 -0.43
CA GLU A 54 5.76 -41.88 -0.06
C GLU A 54 6.65 -41.31 1.06
N PRO A 55 6.87 -42.03 2.17
CA PRO A 55 7.58 -41.51 3.33
C PRO A 55 9.10 -41.48 3.17
N LYS A 56 9.72 -40.40 3.63
CA LYS A 56 11.17 -40.35 3.95
C LYS A 56 11.48 -41.19 5.20
N THR A 57 12.75 -41.58 5.36
CA THR A 57 13.24 -42.33 6.52
C THR A 57 12.91 -41.58 7.82
N GLY A 58 12.24 -42.24 8.75
CA GLY A 58 11.83 -41.64 10.03
C GLY A 58 10.50 -40.88 10.02
N ALA A 59 9.82 -40.75 8.87
CA ALA A 59 8.53 -40.09 8.77
C ALA A 59 7.45 -40.69 9.68
N ARG A 60 6.59 -39.84 10.25
CA ARG A 60 5.47 -40.24 11.12
C ARG A 60 4.18 -39.55 10.71
N VAL A 61 3.04 -40.16 11.00
CA VAL A 61 1.71 -39.60 10.74
C VAL A 61 0.99 -39.40 12.06
N CYS A 62 0.40 -38.21 12.26
CA CYS A 62 -0.34 -37.91 13.49
C CYS A 62 -1.69 -38.66 13.55
N SER A 63 -2.16 -38.94 14.76
CA SER A 63 -3.36 -39.73 15.01
C SER A 63 -4.62 -39.08 14.44
N CYS A 64 -4.62 -37.77 14.17
CA CYS A 64 -5.73 -37.07 13.54
C CYS A 64 -6.07 -37.59 12.14
N HIS A 65 -5.14 -38.26 11.46
CA HIS A 65 -5.42 -38.89 10.16
C HIS A 65 -5.90 -40.32 10.27
N PHE A 66 -6.20 -40.82 11.47
CA PHE A 66 -6.74 -42.16 11.65
C PHE A 66 -8.16 -42.06 12.17
N VAL A 67 -9.05 -42.91 11.65
CA VAL A 67 -10.40 -43.05 12.21
C VAL A 67 -10.27 -43.39 13.70
N GLU A 68 -10.91 -42.61 14.56
CA GLU A 68 -10.81 -42.68 16.04
C GLU A 68 -9.39 -42.49 16.61
N GLY A 69 -8.43 -42.04 15.82
CA GLY A 69 -7.05 -41.90 16.26
C GLY A 69 -6.28 -43.21 16.41
N LYS A 70 -6.81 -44.35 15.94
CA LYS A 70 -6.19 -45.68 16.10
C LYS A 70 -5.38 -46.08 14.86
N LYS A 71 -4.11 -46.47 15.06
CA LYS A 71 -3.17 -46.84 13.98
C LYS A 71 -3.68 -47.94 13.04
N GLU A 72 -4.41 -48.89 13.60
CA GLU A 72 -5.02 -50.05 12.94
C GLU A 72 -6.04 -49.66 11.86
N ASN A 73 -6.69 -48.49 12.00
CA ASN A 73 -7.71 -48.02 11.07
C ASN A 73 -7.15 -47.43 9.75
N ARG A 74 -5.83 -47.42 9.59
CA ARG A 74 -5.08 -46.86 8.43
C ARG A 74 -5.28 -45.34 8.29
N PRO A 75 -4.33 -44.62 7.65
CA PRO A 75 -4.44 -43.17 7.50
C PRO A 75 -5.45 -42.78 6.41
N THR A 76 -6.11 -41.64 6.62
CA THR A 76 -7.00 -40.93 5.69
C THR A 76 -6.37 -39.59 5.28
N ILE A 77 -6.61 -39.18 4.04
CA ILE A 77 -6.10 -37.90 3.50
C ILE A 77 -6.58 -36.72 4.35
N LEU A 78 -7.83 -36.77 4.79
CA LEU A 78 -8.44 -35.73 5.61
C LEU A 78 -8.31 -36.07 7.10
N PRO A 79 -8.08 -35.07 7.97
CA PRO A 79 -8.09 -35.28 9.41
C PRO A 79 -9.51 -35.65 9.87
N HIS A 80 -9.63 -36.74 10.61
CA HIS A 80 -10.87 -37.17 11.24
C HIS A 80 -11.12 -36.26 12.43
N ARG A 81 -12.14 -35.39 12.35
CA ARG A 81 -12.50 -34.43 13.41
C ARG A 81 -13.30 -35.16 14.50
N PRO A 82 -12.80 -35.35 15.74
CA PRO A 82 -13.59 -36.02 16.76
C PRO A 82 -14.52 -35.06 17.51
N HIS A 83 -14.26 -33.74 17.56
CA HIS A 83 -15.12 -32.82 18.31
C HIS A 83 -15.29 -31.44 17.65
N GLN A 84 -16.55 -31.07 17.44
CA GLN A 84 -17.05 -29.72 17.19
C GLN A 84 -16.78 -28.83 18.41
N PHE A 85 -16.38 -27.56 18.20
CA PHE A 85 -16.79 -26.47 19.08
C PHE A 85 -16.95 -25.15 18.31
N GLY A 86 -18.21 -24.72 18.21
CA GLY A 86 -18.67 -23.38 18.57
C GLY A 86 -18.18 -22.17 17.78
N THR A 87 -19.00 -21.74 16.82
CA THR A 87 -19.07 -20.35 16.36
C THR A 87 -19.53 -19.45 17.51
N HIS A 88 -18.63 -18.68 18.11
CA HIS A 88 -18.96 -17.74 19.17
C HIS A 88 -18.03 -16.50 19.15
N HIS A 89 -18.67 -15.35 18.87
CA HIS A 89 -18.35 -13.97 19.28
C HIS A 89 -17.51 -13.05 18.37
N LEU A 90 -18.27 -12.16 17.71
CA LEU A 90 -17.98 -10.75 17.49
C LEU A 90 -17.74 -10.03 18.84
N THR A 91 -16.95 -8.95 18.80
CA THR A 91 -16.65 -7.92 19.84
C THR A 91 -15.56 -8.27 20.88
N PRO A 92 -14.61 -7.34 21.18
CA PRO A 92 -13.50 -7.59 22.10
C PRO A 92 -13.86 -7.23 23.55
N GLU A 93 -13.87 -8.22 24.45
CA GLU A 93 -13.94 -7.97 25.88
C GLU A 93 -12.55 -7.92 26.54
N LYS A 94 -12.48 -7.02 27.53
CA LYS A 94 -11.30 -6.63 28.32
C LYS A 94 -10.57 -7.82 28.92
N LYS A 95 -9.22 -7.77 28.88
CA LYS A 95 -8.30 -8.65 29.60
C LYS A 95 -8.76 -8.83 31.06
N LYS A 96 -9.17 -10.05 31.43
CA LYS A 96 -9.15 -10.53 32.81
C LYS A 96 -7.96 -11.46 32.96
N PHE A 97 -7.00 -11.05 33.79
CA PHE A 97 -5.91 -11.90 34.26
C PHE A 97 -6.49 -13.09 35.02
N CYS A 98 -6.14 -14.32 34.61
CA CYS A 98 -6.40 -15.50 35.42
C CYS A 98 -5.15 -15.79 36.25
N LYS A 99 -5.31 -15.67 37.58
CA LYS A 99 -4.33 -15.99 38.61
C LYS A 99 -4.09 -17.49 38.64
N THR A 100 -2.84 -17.92 38.47
CA THR A 100 -2.42 -19.28 38.83
C THR A 100 -2.25 -19.34 40.35
N THR A 101 -3.16 -20.04 41.01
CA THR A 101 -3.03 -20.42 42.43
C THR A 101 -1.91 -21.44 42.58
N ARG A 102 -0.86 -21.07 43.32
CA ARG A 102 0.03 -22.02 44.00
C ARG A 102 0.10 -21.64 45.49
N THR A 103 0.12 -22.68 46.28
CA THR A 103 -0.19 -22.77 47.71
C THR A 103 0.92 -22.21 48.62
N ILE A 104 0.50 -21.33 49.53
CA ILE A 104 0.93 -21.09 50.93
C ILE A 104 2.43 -21.20 51.28
N SER A 105 3.01 -20.08 51.72
CA SER A 105 3.63 -19.96 53.05
C SER A 105 3.33 -18.59 53.65
N HIS A 106 2.81 -18.58 54.87
CA HIS A 106 2.69 -17.39 55.71
C HIS A 106 4.09 -16.95 56.15
N ASN A 107 4.38 -15.64 56.06
CA ASN A 107 4.78 -14.86 57.23
C ASN A 107 4.96 -13.36 56.89
N MET A 108 4.36 -12.56 57.79
CA MET A 108 4.69 -11.18 58.17
C MET A 108 4.17 -10.02 57.31
N ILE A 109 3.10 -9.44 57.88
CA ILE A 109 2.66 -8.05 57.87
C ILE A 109 3.79 -7.10 58.33
N GLU A 110 3.61 -5.80 58.07
CA GLU A 110 4.29 -4.60 58.61
C GLU A 110 5.49 -4.10 57.77
N LEU A 111 5.62 -2.85 57.30
CA LEU A 111 5.14 -1.53 57.76
C LEU A 111 5.05 -0.52 56.60
N VAL A 112 4.20 0.48 56.82
CA VAL A 112 4.09 1.75 56.10
C VAL A 112 5.19 2.72 56.59
N ASP A 113 5.68 3.55 55.66
CA ASP A 113 6.46 4.80 55.82
C ASP A 113 7.83 4.79 56.52
N ASN A 114 8.89 5.21 55.80
CA ASN A 114 9.60 6.48 56.03
C ASN A 114 10.95 6.59 55.27
N MET A 115 11.32 7.85 55.01
CA MET A 115 12.64 8.42 54.64
C MET A 115 13.06 8.27 53.16
N ALA A 116 13.06 9.32 52.32
CA ALA A 116 13.82 10.58 52.36
C ALA A 116 15.32 10.38 52.08
N ASP A 117 15.79 11.17 51.09
CA ASP A 117 17.16 11.49 50.69
C ASP A 117 18.09 10.38 50.19
N ASP A 118 18.44 10.46 48.90
CA ASP A 118 19.86 10.69 48.58
C ASP A 118 20.02 11.42 47.25
N ARG A 119 20.64 12.61 47.35
CA ARG A 119 21.20 13.40 46.27
C ARG A 119 22.57 12.80 45.91
N VAL A 120 22.85 12.58 44.63
CA VAL A 120 24.23 12.68 44.12
C VAL A 120 24.25 13.50 42.84
N LEU A 121 25.11 14.51 42.91
CA LEU A 121 25.46 15.52 41.92
C LEU A 121 26.35 14.95 40.80
N CYS A 122 26.18 15.49 39.60
CA CYS A 122 27.23 15.69 38.60
C CYS A 122 26.77 16.81 37.65
N GLU A 123 26.94 18.05 38.11
CA GLU A 123 27.31 19.25 37.33
C GLU A 123 28.63 18.97 36.57
N ASN A 124 29.05 19.61 35.47
CA ASN A 124 28.65 20.63 34.48
C ASN A 124 29.64 20.35 33.31
N SER A 125 29.39 20.63 32.03
CA SER A 125 29.47 21.92 31.31
C SER A 125 29.51 21.52 29.80
N ASP A 126 29.08 22.25 28.77
CA ASP A 126 29.01 23.66 28.50
C ASP A 126 27.90 23.97 27.49
N ILE A 127 27.35 25.17 27.65
CA ILE A 127 26.32 25.80 26.83
C ILE A 127 26.97 26.38 25.57
N ILE A 128 26.42 26.08 24.38
CA ILE A 128 26.60 26.92 23.19
C ILE A 128 25.21 27.26 22.65
N ASN A 129 24.85 28.53 22.74
CA ASN A 129 23.66 29.12 22.14
C ASN A 129 23.72 29.03 20.59
N PRO A 130 22.59 28.81 19.89
CA PRO A 130 22.54 28.98 18.45
C PRO A 130 22.50 30.47 18.11
N ILE A 131 23.44 30.92 17.28
CA ILE A 131 23.39 32.25 16.65
C ILE A 131 22.42 32.15 15.46
N GLU A 132 21.32 32.91 15.53
CA GLU A 132 20.46 33.19 14.39
C GLU A 132 21.18 34.17 13.46
N HIS A 133 21.34 33.80 12.18
CA HIS A 133 21.71 34.75 11.14
C HIS A 133 20.53 34.89 10.17
N GLU A 134 19.92 36.08 10.19
CA GLU A 134 18.94 36.53 9.21
C GLU A 134 19.61 36.59 7.82
N ILE A 135 19.08 35.83 6.86
CA ILE A 135 19.45 35.95 5.45
C ILE A 135 18.34 36.74 4.77
N ASN A 136 18.66 37.98 4.39
CA ASN A 136 17.80 38.82 3.57
C ASN A 136 17.69 38.22 2.16
N ASN A 137 16.47 37.84 1.76
CA ASN A 137 16.13 37.39 0.42
C ASN A 137 15.60 38.58 -0.40
N GLU A 138 16.44 39.19 -1.23
CA GLU A 138 15.97 39.95 -2.40
C GLU A 138 16.14 39.10 -3.67
N PRO A 139 15.10 38.97 -4.53
CA PRO A 139 15.24 38.31 -5.82
C PRO A 139 15.52 39.32 -6.94
N LEU A 140 16.53 39.02 -7.78
CA LEU A 140 16.75 39.66 -9.08
C LEU A 140 16.89 38.59 -10.18
N PRO A 141 16.58 38.93 -11.46
CA PRO A 141 15.92 38.03 -12.40
C PRO A 141 16.84 37.00 -13.03
N ILE A 142 16.27 35.81 -13.27
CA ILE A 142 16.87 34.68 -13.97
C ILE A 142 16.72 34.91 -15.47
N GLU A 143 17.80 35.27 -16.14
CA GLU A 143 18.02 34.90 -17.53
C GLU A 143 19.50 34.59 -17.71
N GLN A 144 19.83 33.31 -17.90
CA GLN A 144 20.79 32.84 -18.90
C GLN A 144 20.87 31.31 -18.87
N GLU A 145 20.37 30.69 -19.94
CA GLU A 145 20.68 29.33 -20.33
C GLU A 145 22.20 29.15 -20.41
N ILE A 146 22.76 28.12 -19.76
CA ILE A 146 24.15 27.73 -20.01
C ILE A 146 24.20 26.24 -20.32
N ASN A 147 24.74 25.99 -21.51
CA ASN A 147 25.01 24.70 -22.13
C ASN A 147 25.84 23.78 -21.24
N ASN A 148 25.43 22.50 -21.21
CA ASN A 148 26.19 21.42 -20.60
C ASN A 148 27.32 20.97 -21.54
N GLU A 149 28.52 21.53 -21.38
CA GLU A 149 29.76 20.82 -21.71
C GLU A 149 30.61 20.66 -20.44
N PRO A 150 31.22 19.49 -20.21
CA PRO A 150 32.11 19.30 -19.07
C PRO A 150 33.42 20.04 -19.30
N LEU A 151 33.68 21.08 -18.50
CA LEU A 151 34.95 21.80 -18.51
C LEU A 151 36.05 20.92 -17.85
N ASP A 152 36.97 20.40 -18.67
CA ASP A 152 38.16 19.67 -18.22
C ASP A 152 39.09 20.61 -17.43
N LEU A 153 39.26 20.33 -16.13
CA LEU A 153 40.12 21.07 -15.21
C LEU A 153 41.41 20.29 -14.90
N SER A 154 42.07 19.77 -15.94
CA SER A 154 43.42 19.20 -15.84
C SER A 154 44.53 20.18 -16.29
N MET A 155 44.52 21.42 -15.80
CA MET A 155 45.69 22.30 -15.91
C MET A 155 46.02 22.96 -14.57
N LYS A 156 46.87 22.31 -13.78
CA LYS A 156 47.63 22.98 -12.72
C LYS A 156 48.75 23.79 -13.39
N PRO A 157 48.86 25.11 -13.16
CA PRO A 157 50.04 25.83 -13.59
C PRO A 157 51.21 25.42 -12.70
N ILE A 158 52.12 24.60 -13.25
CA ILE A 158 53.44 24.40 -12.67
C ILE A 158 54.18 25.72 -12.87
N LEU A 159 54.20 26.58 -11.84
CA LEU A 159 55.08 27.73 -11.84
C LEU A 159 56.49 27.23 -11.51
N ASN A 160 57.26 26.94 -12.56
CA ASN A 160 58.70 26.67 -12.48
C ASN A 160 59.38 27.90 -11.87
N SER A 161 59.80 27.79 -10.61
CA SER A 161 60.64 28.76 -9.94
C SER A 161 62.09 28.60 -10.42
N ARG A 162 62.43 29.17 -11.58
CA ARG A 162 63.84 29.43 -11.96
C ARG A 162 63.90 30.46 -13.09
N LEU A 163 64.55 31.60 -12.75
CA LEU A 163 64.95 32.74 -13.58
C LEU A 163 63.79 33.75 -13.81
N LEU A 164 63.80 34.95 -13.25
CA LEU A 164 64.82 35.99 -13.45
C LEU A 164 65.00 36.90 -12.21
N ASN A 165 66.26 37.14 -11.84
CA ASN A 165 66.67 38.33 -11.11
C ASN A 165 66.52 39.53 -12.08
N ASP A 166 65.78 40.55 -11.68
CA ASP A 166 66.24 41.95 -11.65
C ASP A 166 65.09 42.90 -11.26
N SER A 167 65.32 43.66 -10.18
CA SER A 167 64.71 44.96 -9.86
C SER A 167 63.24 45.20 -10.29
N ASN A 168 62.28 44.51 -9.68
CA ASN A 168 60.90 44.97 -9.43
C ASN A 168 60.13 43.97 -8.52
N ASN A 169 60.76 43.56 -7.42
CA ASN A 169 60.25 42.48 -6.57
C ASN A 169 58.91 42.75 -5.86
N ALA A 170 58.49 44.01 -5.74
CA ALA A 170 57.17 44.34 -5.20
C ALA A 170 56.04 44.09 -6.23
N SER A 171 56.26 44.46 -7.49
CA SER A 171 55.24 44.37 -8.55
C SER A 171 54.99 42.94 -9.01
N ASN A 172 56.05 42.12 -9.10
CA ASN A 172 55.91 40.71 -9.51
C ASN A 172 55.26 39.84 -8.43
N SER A 173 55.44 40.16 -7.15
CA SER A 173 54.74 39.47 -6.06
C SER A 173 53.26 39.89 -6.00
N SER A 174 52.95 41.16 -6.26
CA SER A 174 51.58 41.67 -6.37
C SER A 174 50.79 40.94 -7.47
N ILE A 175 51.37 40.81 -8.66
CA ILE A 175 50.72 40.14 -9.80
C ILE A 175 50.51 38.64 -9.50
N ALA A 176 51.49 37.97 -8.89
CA ALA A 176 51.33 36.57 -8.50
C ALA A 176 50.23 36.39 -7.44
N LEU A 177 50.12 37.32 -6.48
CA LEU A 177 49.05 37.35 -5.47
C LEU A 177 47.68 37.62 -6.09
N GLU A 178 47.59 38.57 -7.03
CA GLU A 178 46.36 38.92 -7.75
C GLU A 178 45.84 37.74 -8.57
N VAL A 179 46.74 37.04 -9.26
CA VAL A 179 46.41 35.81 -10.01
C VAL A 179 45.92 34.72 -9.06
N GLN A 180 46.57 34.53 -7.90
CA GLN A 180 46.13 33.55 -6.91
C GLN A 180 44.76 33.92 -6.31
N ASN A 181 44.52 35.20 -6.00
CA ASN A 181 43.23 35.69 -5.51
C ASN A 181 42.11 35.49 -6.53
N TYR A 182 42.39 35.72 -7.82
CA TYR A 182 41.44 35.47 -8.90
C TYR A 182 41.02 33.99 -8.97
N PHE A 183 41.98 33.06 -8.91
CA PHE A 183 41.66 31.63 -8.89
C PHE A 183 40.88 31.21 -7.64
N LEU A 184 41.25 31.72 -6.46
CA LEU A 184 40.53 31.45 -5.21
C LEU A 184 39.11 32.02 -5.20
N GLN A 185 38.89 33.17 -5.83
CA GLN A 185 37.55 33.74 -6.00
C GLN A 185 36.69 32.85 -6.89
N ASN A 186 37.23 32.41 -8.03
CA ASN A 186 36.52 31.50 -8.93
C ASN A 186 36.18 30.16 -8.25
N GLU A 187 37.10 29.57 -7.48
CA GLU A 187 36.85 28.34 -6.73
C GLU A 187 35.77 28.54 -5.65
N ASN A 188 35.79 29.68 -4.94
CA ASN A 188 34.75 30.03 -3.99
C ASN A 188 33.38 30.22 -4.66
N GLU A 189 33.32 30.83 -5.83
CA GLU A 189 32.07 30.97 -6.57
C GLU A 189 31.55 29.61 -7.04
N ALA A 190 32.42 28.74 -7.55
CA ALA A 190 32.08 27.37 -7.92
C ALA A 190 31.53 26.58 -6.72
N MET A 191 32.22 26.63 -5.57
CA MET A 191 31.74 25.98 -4.33
C MET A 191 30.41 26.57 -3.83
N LYS A 192 30.20 27.88 -3.95
CA LYS A 192 28.90 28.50 -3.61
C LYS A 192 27.78 28.04 -4.55
N ILE A 193 28.07 27.83 -5.83
CA ILE A 193 27.12 27.24 -6.79
C ILE A 193 26.81 25.79 -6.40
N GLU A 194 27.84 25.00 -6.10
CA GLU A 194 27.67 23.60 -5.70
C GLU A 194 26.87 23.45 -4.39
N LEU A 195 27.17 24.28 -3.38
CA LEU A 195 26.39 24.34 -2.14
C LEU A 195 24.95 24.77 -2.38
N ARG A 196 24.70 25.69 -3.33
CA ARG A 196 23.33 26.06 -3.72
C ARG A 196 22.59 24.87 -4.34
N HIS A 197 23.23 24.11 -5.23
CA HIS A 197 22.62 22.91 -5.83
C HIS A 197 22.38 21.80 -4.80
N LEU A 198 23.33 21.54 -3.91
CA LEU A 198 23.20 20.57 -2.82
C LEU A 198 22.17 21.01 -1.76
N GLY A 199 21.96 22.32 -1.62
CA GLY A 199 20.99 22.93 -0.71
C GLY A 199 19.54 22.88 -1.19
N ILE A 200 19.27 22.46 -2.44
CA ILE A 200 17.90 22.34 -2.96
C ILE A 200 17.17 21.22 -2.21
N LYS A 201 16.30 21.61 -1.29
CA LYS A 201 15.48 20.68 -0.52
C LYS A 201 14.42 20.02 -1.40
N PHE A 202 14.12 18.76 -1.13
CA PHE A 202 12.99 18.08 -1.75
C PHE A 202 11.69 18.57 -1.10
N ASN A 203 10.96 19.45 -1.78
CA ASN A 203 9.68 20.00 -1.32
C ASN A 203 8.81 20.40 -2.52
N TYR A 204 7.56 20.71 -2.25
CA TYR A 204 6.58 21.10 -3.25
C TYR A 204 6.95 22.42 -3.96
N ALA A 205 7.50 23.40 -3.24
CA ALA A 205 7.88 24.69 -3.83
C ALA A 205 8.90 24.53 -4.97
N ASN A 206 9.81 23.57 -4.86
CA ASN A 206 10.81 23.27 -5.88
C ASN A 206 10.28 22.35 -6.99
N LEU A 207 9.21 21.58 -6.74
CA LEU A 207 8.61 20.66 -7.72
C LEU A 207 7.50 21.32 -8.55
N ASN A 208 6.88 22.40 -8.06
CA ASN A 208 5.67 22.97 -8.64
C ASN A 208 5.86 23.63 -10.02
N GLN A 209 7.12 23.85 -10.44
CA GLN A 209 7.47 24.44 -11.74
C GLN A 209 7.55 23.39 -12.86
N ASN A 210 7.61 22.10 -12.50
CA ASN A 210 7.74 21.00 -13.46
C ASN A 210 6.56 20.03 -13.35
N ASP A 211 5.57 20.24 -14.23
CA ASP A 211 4.35 19.42 -14.28
C ASP A 211 4.63 17.93 -14.54
N GLU A 212 5.63 17.61 -15.38
CA GLU A 212 5.98 16.22 -15.67
C GLU A 212 6.52 15.51 -14.42
N LEU A 213 7.41 16.20 -13.69
CA LEU A 213 7.98 15.68 -12.45
C LEU A 213 6.91 15.56 -11.36
N LEU A 214 6.04 16.56 -11.22
CA LEU A 214 4.92 16.52 -10.27
C LEU A 214 3.95 15.38 -10.58
N ASN A 215 3.62 15.16 -11.86
CA ASN A 215 2.79 14.04 -12.30
C ASN A 215 3.46 12.70 -12.02
N SER A 216 4.75 12.58 -12.29
CA SER A 216 5.50 11.37 -11.96
C SER A 216 5.33 11.02 -10.47
N TYR A 217 5.53 11.98 -9.57
CA TYR A 217 5.43 11.75 -8.12
C TYR A 217 4.02 11.57 -7.57
N THR A 218 3.02 12.28 -8.12
CA THR A 218 1.68 12.36 -7.50
C THR A 218 0.59 11.64 -8.30
N GLY A 219 0.78 11.46 -9.60
CA GLY A 219 -0.24 11.02 -10.55
C GLY A 219 -1.26 12.09 -10.94
N LEU A 220 -1.08 13.34 -10.49
CA LEU A 220 -1.90 14.49 -10.90
C LEU A 220 -1.31 15.12 -12.18
N PRO A 221 -2.15 15.59 -13.12
CA PRO A 221 -1.66 15.98 -14.44
C PRO A 221 -0.87 17.28 -14.48
N SER A 222 -1.10 18.20 -13.53
CA SER A 222 -0.40 19.49 -13.50
C SER A 222 -0.47 20.13 -12.10
N ASN A 223 0.35 21.16 -11.92
CA ASN A 223 0.38 21.97 -10.72
C ASN A 223 -0.97 22.67 -10.44
N SER A 224 -1.69 23.06 -11.49
CA SER A 224 -3.03 23.66 -11.36
C SER A 224 -4.03 22.72 -10.68
N VAL A 225 -3.98 21.41 -11.00
CA VAL A 225 -4.84 20.40 -10.38
C VAL A 225 -4.42 20.13 -8.94
N PHE A 226 -3.11 20.12 -8.66
CA PHE A 226 -2.61 20.04 -7.29
C PHE A 226 -3.12 21.21 -6.44
N GLN A 227 -3.02 22.43 -6.95
CA GLN A 227 -3.49 23.63 -6.26
C GLN A 227 -5.01 23.65 -6.08
N ALA A 228 -5.78 23.19 -7.07
CA ALA A 228 -7.21 23.02 -6.93
C ALA A 228 -7.56 22.03 -5.79
N LEU A 229 -6.85 20.90 -5.71
CA LEU A 229 -7.00 19.94 -4.63
C LEU A 229 -6.65 20.56 -3.27
N TYR A 230 -5.53 21.29 -3.19
CA TYR A 230 -5.13 21.97 -1.97
C TYR A 230 -6.17 23.00 -1.52
N ASN A 231 -6.66 23.85 -2.43
CA ASN A 231 -7.68 24.84 -2.14
C ASN A 231 -9.00 24.22 -1.65
N LEU A 232 -9.34 23.01 -2.11
CA LEU A 232 -10.52 22.28 -1.66
C LEU A 232 -10.42 21.83 -0.19
N VAL A 233 -9.22 21.54 0.29
CA VAL A 233 -8.97 21.01 1.65
C VAL A 233 -8.43 22.07 2.62
N LYS A 234 -7.86 23.17 2.10
CA LYS A 234 -7.33 24.30 2.86
C LYS A 234 -8.28 24.85 3.94
N PRO A 235 -9.61 25.00 3.73
CA PRO A 235 -10.49 25.56 4.76
C PRO A 235 -10.85 24.57 5.88
N LEU A 236 -10.43 23.30 5.80
CA LEU A 236 -10.79 22.28 6.78
C LEU A 236 -9.89 22.36 8.00
N ASN A 237 -10.49 22.19 9.19
CA ASN A 237 -9.71 21.99 10.40
C ASN A 237 -9.09 20.58 10.38
N ILE A 238 -7.78 20.50 10.66
CA ILE A 238 -7.01 19.27 10.52
C ILE A 238 -6.82 18.63 11.90
N GLU A 239 -7.52 17.53 12.15
CA GLU A 239 -7.29 16.66 13.29
C GLU A 239 -6.31 15.54 12.91
N TYR A 240 -5.09 15.61 13.44
CA TYR A 240 -4.04 14.65 13.14
C TYR A 240 -4.28 13.29 13.78
N HIS A 241 -3.94 12.22 13.05
CA HIS A 241 -4.15 10.83 13.45
C HIS A 241 -3.47 10.46 14.78
N LEU A 242 -2.24 10.94 14.99
CA LEU A 242 -1.48 10.73 16.24
C LEU A 242 -1.66 11.88 17.24
N THR A 243 -2.74 12.66 17.12
CA THR A 243 -3.17 13.77 18.00
C THR A 243 -2.25 14.99 18.08
N TRP A 244 -0.96 14.86 17.80
CA TRP A 244 -0.04 15.99 17.75
C TRP A 244 0.00 16.64 16.36
N SER A 245 0.10 17.97 16.33
CA SER A 245 0.14 18.79 15.11
C SER A 245 1.49 18.69 14.39
N VAL A 246 1.44 18.60 13.06
CA VAL A 246 2.66 18.69 12.22
C VAL A 246 2.79 20.11 11.71
N GLU A 247 3.70 20.88 12.31
CA GLU A 247 3.96 22.29 11.99
C GLU A 247 5.26 22.49 11.20
N SER A 248 6.22 21.57 11.32
CA SER A 248 7.51 21.63 10.64
C SER A 248 7.46 21.36 9.13
N ILE A 249 6.31 20.92 8.61
CA ILE A 249 6.10 20.57 7.20
C ILE A 249 4.86 21.31 6.70
N SER A 250 4.99 22.02 5.57
CA SER A 250 3.89 22.77 4.94
C SER A 250 2.71 21.84 4.58
N LYS A 251 1.49 22.36 4.49
CA LYS A 251 0.31 21.52 4.18
C LYS A 251 0.40 20.97 2.75
N GLU A 252 0.95 21.74 1.83
CA GLU A 252 1.27 21.36 0.46
C GLU A 252 2.24 20.17 0.45
N ASP A 253 3.34 20.22 1.21
CA ASP A 253 4.28 19.11 1.35
C ASP A 253 3.63 17.88 1.98
N GLN A 254 2.74 18.06 2.96
CA GLN A 254 2.03 16.94 3.58
C GLN A 254 1.09 16.22 2.59
N ILE A 255 0.42 16.97 1.71
CA ILE A 255 -0.36 16.41 0.61
C ILE A 255 0.56 15.70 -0.40
N LEU A 256 1.67 16.33 -0.78
CA LEU A 256 2.67 15.76 -1.69
C LEU A 256 3.20 14.42 -1.15
N ILE A 257 3.62 14.34 0.11
CA ILE A 257 4.05 13.10 0.79
C ILE A 257 2.99 12.01 0.65
N THR A 258 1.73 12.37 0.89
CA THR A 258 0.61 11.42 0.85
C THR A 258 0.36 10.92 -0.57
N LEU A 259 0.37 11.80 -1.57
CA LEU A 259 0.20 11.42 -2.97
C LEU A 259 1.38 10.57 -3.47
N MET A 260 2.62 10.90 -3.09
CA MET A 260 3.81 10.07 -3.36
C MET A 260 3.67 8.68 -2.76
N LYS A 261 3.18 8.57 -1.52
CA LYS A 261 2.92 7.29 -0.89
C LYS A 261 1.89 6.48 -1.69
N LEU A 262 0.81 7.10 -2.15
CA LEU A 262 -0.22 6.39 -2.93
C LEU A 262 0.31 5.96 -4.31
N ARG A 263 1.01 6.86 -5.00
CA ARG A 263 1.49 6.66 -6.37
C ARG A 263 2.60 5.61 -6.46
N HIS A 264 3.62 5.73 -5.61
CA HIS A 264 4.84 4.92 -5.67
C HIS A 264 4.99 3.92 -4.54
N ASN A 265 4.14 4.00 -3.51
CA ASN A 265 4.25 3.16 -2.31
C ASN A 265 5.61 3.29 -1.60
N PHE A 266 6.22 4.48 -1.61
CA PHE A 266 7.51 4.69 -0.96
C PHE A 266 7.47 4.23 0.52
N PRO A 267 8.53 3.56 1.00
CA PRO A 267 8.66 3.24 2.42
C PRO A 267 8.64 4.51 3.28
N HIS A 268 8.11 4.43 4.50
CA HIS A 268 8.01 5.61 5.37
C HIS A 268 9.39 6.18 5.74
N PHE A 269 10.42 5.33 5.82
CA PHE A 269 11.79 5.80 6.10
C PHE A 269 12.38 6.60 4.94
N ASP A 270 12.08 6.26 3.68
CA ASP A 270 12.57 6.99 2.51
C ASP A 270 11.92 8.38 2.44
N LEU A 271 10.60 8.45 2.65
CA LEU A 271 9.88 9.72 2.77
C LEU A 271 10.41 10.56 3.94
N ALA A 272 10.73 9.93 5.07
CA ALA A 272 11.27 10.60 6.25
C ALA A 272 12.64 11.25 5.95
N VAL A 273 13.52 10.56 5.22
CA VAL A 273 14.81 11.11 4.78
C VAL A 273 14.61 12.27 3.79
N ARG A 274 13.75 12.11 2.78
CA ARG A 274 13.51 13.14 1.75
C ARG A 274 13.00 14.45 2.33
N PHE A 275 12.09 14.37 3.30
CA PHE A 275 11.47 15.54 3.95
C PHE A 275 12.12 15.90 5.28
N ASN A 276 13.27 15.31 5.60
CA ASN A 276 14.07 15.57 6.80
C ASN A 276 13.23 15.56 8.10
N CYS A 277 12.46 14.49 8.33
CA CYS A 277 11.63 14.33 9.51
C CYS A 277 11.64 12.89 10.03
N SER A 278 10.89 12.62 11.10
CA SER A 278 10.80 11.25 11.64
C SER A 278 9.83 10.37 10.84
N SER A 279 10.04 9.05 10.87
CA SER A 279 9.07 8.07 10.32
C SER A 279 7.69 8.15 11.01
N ALA A 280 7.65 8.56 12.28
CA ALA A 280 6.40 8.78 13.00
C ALA A 280 5.63 9.98 12.42
N THR A 281 6.34 11.05 12.07
CA THR A 281 5.79 12.23 11.38
C THR A 281 5.17 11.86 10.04
N ILE A 282 5.91 11.12 9.21
CA ILE A 282 5.41 10.62 7.93
C ILE A 282 4.15 9.77 8.10
N THR A 283 4.13 8.88 9.10
CA THR A 283 2.96 8.05 9.39
C THR A 283 1.75 8.88 9.81
N ASN A 284 1.95 9.89 10.67
CA ASN A 284 0.91 10.82 11.09
C ASN A 284 0.33 11.58 9.88
N ILE A 285 1.19 12.14 9.04
CA ILE A 285 0.82 12.84 7.80
C ILE A 285 -0.01 11.94 6.89
N ILE A 286 0.52 10.78 6.50
CA ILE A 286 -0.10 9.90 5.50
C ILE A 286 -1.50 9.47 5.94
N ILE A 287 -1.66 9.01 7.19
CA ILE A 287 -2.96 8.53 7.66
C ILE A 287 -3.96 9.69 7.78
N THR A 288 -3.52 10.85 8.27
CA THR A 288 -4.36 12.05 8.39
C THR A 288 -4.88 12.49 7.03
N TRP A 289 -4.00 12.64 6.06
CA TRP A 289 -4.37 13.12 4.73
C TRP A 289 -5.11 12.09 3.90
N ILE A 290 -4.85 10.78 4.05
CA ILE A 290 -5.71 9.74 3.47
C ILE A 290 -7.14 9.92 3.96
N ASN A 291 -7.34 10.12 5.27
CA ASN A 291 -8.69 10.30 5.82
C ASN A 291 -9.34 11.59 5.30
N ILE A 292 -8.64 12.73 5.31
CA ILE A 292 -9.18 14.01 4.85
C ILE A 292 -9.53 13.94 3.35
N LEU A 293 -8.60 13.49 2.52
CA LEU A 293 -8.81 13.40 1.07
C LEU A 293 -9.91 12.38 0.74
N HIS A 294 -10.00 11.26 1.46
CA HIS A 294 -11.08 10.29 1.30
C HIS A 294 -12.44 10.89 1.64
N GLN A 295 -12.53 11.65 2.73
CA GLN A 295 -13.79 12.30 3.12
C GLN A 295 -14.22 13.33 2.07
N VAL A 296 -13.28 14.10 1.53
CA VAL A 296 -13.56 15.17 0.57
C VAL A 296 -13.83 14.61 -0.82
N LEU A 297 -12.86 13.91 -1.41
CA LEU A 297 -12.93 13.48 -2.81
C LEU A 297 -13.87 12.28 -3.02
N PHE A 298 -13.92 11.36 -2.06
CA PHE A 298 -14.76 10.17 -2.21
C PHE A 298 -16.12 10.37 -1.54
N LYS A 299 -16.16 10.58 -0.21
CA LYS A 299 -17.45 10.59 0.50
C LYS A 299 -18.34 11.78 0.15
N LYS A 300 -17.78 12.98 -0.07
CA LYS A 300 -18.59 14.15 -0.49
C LYS A 300 -18.87 14.11 -1.99
N CYS A 301 -17.83 14.04 -2.83
CA CYS A 301 -18.00 14.20 -4.29
C CYS A 301 -18.57 12.96 -5.00
N MET A 302 -18.43 11.75 -4.46
CA MET A 302 -18.90 10.49 -5.09
C MET A 302 -20.02 9.80 -4.31
N SER A 303 -20.76 10.53 -3.46
CA SER A 303 -21.84 9.96 -2.65
C SER A 303 -23.04 9.45 -3.47
N LYS A 304 -23.27 9.98 -4.67
CA LYS A 304 -24.40 9.64 -5.53
C LYS A 304 -23.96 9.42 -6.97
N ILE A 305 -24.45 8.36 -7.59
CA ILE A 305 -24.22 8.08 -9.02
C ILE A 305 -24.95 9.15 -9.87
N PRO A 306 -24.27 9.81 -10.83
CA PRO A 306 -24.89 10.79 -11.74
C PRO A 306 -26.10 10.23 -12.46
N SER A 307 -27.14 11.04 -12.71
CA SER A 307 -28.36 10.59 -13.39
C SER A 307 -28.12 10.24 -14.87
N ARG A 308 -29.05 9.52 -15.49
CA ARG A 308 -29.00 9.23 -16.94
C ARG A 308 -28.95 10.51 -17.77
N GLU A 309 -29.68 11.55 -17.36
CA GLU A 309 -29.71 12.85 -18.02
C GLU A 309 -28.33 13.52 -17.96
N LYS A 310 -27.66 13.48 -16.80
CA LYS A 310 -26.27 13.97 -16.68
C LYS A 310 -25.32 13.18 -17.56
N ASN A 311 -25.44 11.85 -17.59
CA ASN A 311 -24.59 11.01 -18.44
C ASN A 311 -24.78 11.33 -19.93
N LYS A 312 -26.00 11.66 -20.37
CA LYS A 312 -26.30 12.02 -21.76
C LYS A 312 -25.60 13.30 -22.22
N LEU A 313 -25.38 14.27 -21.31
CA LEU A 313 -24.70 15.52 -21.65
C LEU A 313 -23.23 15.33 -22.06
N CYS A 314 -22.60 14.25 -21.60
CA CYS A 314 -21.20 13.94 -21.87
C CYS A 314 -21.04 12.52 -22.44
N MET A 315 -22.04 12.01 -23.16
CA MET A 315 -22.04 10.63 -23.66
C MET A 315 -21.14 10.51 -24.90
N PRO A 316 -20.09 9.68 -24.86
CA PRO A 316 -19.24 9.45 -26.02
C PRO A 316 -19.93 8.59 -27.07
N ASP A 317 -19.41 8.63 -28.31
CA ASP A 317 -20.04 7.99 -29.45
C ASP A 317 -20.16 6.47 -29.32
N VAL A 318 -19.15 5.85 -28.71
CA VAL A 318 -19.11 4.41 -28.44
C VAL A 318 -20.25 3.95 -27.52
N PHE A 319 -20.83 4.85 -26.72
CA PHE A 319 -21.95 4.55 -25.83
C PHE A 319 -23.32 4.96 -26.39
N LYS A 320 -23.41 5.58 -27.58
CA LYS A 320 -24.70 5.89 -28.25
C LYS A 320 -25.66 4.69 -28.37
N PRO A 321 -25.19 3.44 -28.66
CA PRO A 321 -26.06 2.26 -28.67
C PRO A 321 -26.68 1.91 -27.30
N PHE A 322 -26.13 2.47 -26.21
CA PHE A 322 -26.54 2.24 -24.83
C PHE A 322 -27.02 3.57 -24.22
N SER A 323 -27.96 4.27 -24.88
CA SER A 323 -28.37 5.63 -24.54
C SER A 323 -29.00 5.81 -23.16
N ASN A 324 -29.51 4.74 -22.55
CA ASN A 324 -30.01 4.71 -21.17
C ASN A 324 -29.00 4.10 -20.18
N CYS A 325 -27.74 3.89 -20.59
CA CYS A 325 -26.67 3.38 -19.74
C CYS A 325 -26.43 4.32 -18.55
N ARG A 326 -26.70 3.80 -17.36
CA ARG A 326 -26.46 4.49 -16.11
C ARG A 326 -25.03 4.31 -15.65
N ILE A 327 -24.55 3.07 -15.70
CA ILE A 327 -23.25 2.70 -15.14
C ILE A 327 -22.77 1.39 -15.75
N VAL A 328 -21.46 1.27 -15.95
CA VAL A 328 -20.79 0.02 -16.27
C VAL A 328 -20.08 -0.47 -15.02
N ILE A 329 -20.32 -1.71 -14.63
CA ILE A 329 -19.77 -2.28 -13.40
C ILE A 329 -18.74 -3.37 -13.68
N ASP A 330 -17.70 -3.40 -12.86
CA ASP A 330 -16.71 -4.47 -12.86
C ASP A 330 -16.11 -4.66 -11.47
N CYS A 331 -15.68 -5.88 -11.16
CA CYS A 331 -14.99 -6.22 -9.93
C CYS A 331 -13.49 -6.23 -10.18
N THR A 332 -12.72 -5.48 -9.38
CA THR A 332 -11.27 -5.59 -9.40
C THR A 332 -10.73 -6.14 -8.08
N GLU A 333 -9.62 -6.85 -8.18
CA GLU A 333 -8.89 -7.41 -7.04
C GLU A 333 -7.56 -6.67 -6.84
N ILE A 334 -7.19 -6.48 -5.57
CA ILE A 334 -5.90 -5.95 -5.13
C ILE A 334 -5.24 -6.97 -4.21
N PHE A 335 -3.92 -7.15 -4.32
CA PHE A 335 -3.23 -8.09 -3.44
C PHE A 335 -3.05 -7.51 -2.05
N THR A 336 -3.05 -8.39 -1.06
CA THR A 336 -2.88 -8.01 0.33
C THR A 336 -1.89 -8.92 1.03
N ALA A 337 -1.06 -8.32 1.89
CA ALA A 337 -0.35 -9.10 2.89
C ALA A 337 -1.38 -9.60 3.92
N VAL A 338 -1.34 -10.90 4.24
CA VAL A 338 -2.15 -11.48 5.31
C VAL A 338 -1.20 -12.19 6.27
N SER A 339 -1.41 -12.01 7.58
CA SER A 339 -0.62 -12.71 8.58
C SER A 339 -0.79 -14.22 8.42
N ARG A 340 0.34 -14.95 8.37
CA ARG A 340 0.34 -16.43 8.29
C ARG A 340 -0.34 -17.10 9.48
N GLN A 341 -0.51 -16.37 10.59
CA GLN A 341 -1.15 -16.87 11.80
C GLN A 341 -2.69 -16.83 11.73
N SER A 342 -3.26 -16.16 10.72
CA SER A 342 -4.70 -15.95 10.58
C SER A 342 -5.29 -16.81 9.46
N MET A 343 -5.35 -18.13 9.65
CA MET A 343 -5.84 -19.10 8.65
C MET A 343 -7.24 -18.77 8.10
N ASN A 344 -8.14 -18.26 8.93
CA ASN A 344 -9.49 -17.87 8.49
C ASN A 344 -9.44 -16.68 7.52
N ILE A 345 -8.70 -15.63 7.87
CA ILE A 345 -8.53 -14.45 6.99
C ILE A 345 -7.84 -14.87 5.68
N GLN A 346 -6.85 -15.77 5.76
CA GLN A 346 -6.19 -16.29 4.58
C GLN A 346 -7.19 -17.05 3.68
N LYS A 347 -8.01 -17.93 4.24
CA LYS A 347 -9.04 -18.65 3.48
C LYS A 347 -10.03 -17.70 2.82
N ASP A 348 -10.52 -16.71 3.56
CA ASP A 348 -11.56 -15.80 3.06
C ASP A 348 -11.00 -14.86 1.98
N THR A 349 -9.77 -14.37 2.15
CA THR A 349 -9.13 -13.45 1.19
C THR A 349 -8.50 -14.17 0.00
N TYR A 350 -8.31 -15.49 0.04
CA TYR A 350 -7.72 -16.23 -1.07
C TYR A 350 -8.64 -16.20 -2.30
N SER A 351 -8.16 -15.56 -3.37
CA SER A 351 -8.81 -15.60 -4.68
C SER A 351 -8.27 -16.80 -5.44
N ASN A 352 -9.15 -17.75 -5.75
CA ASN A 352 -8.82 -18.88 -6.61
C ASN A 352 -8.42 -18.41 -8.01
N TYR A 353 -9.00 -17.31 -8.49
CA TYR A 353 -8.73 -16.74 -9.80
C TYR A 353 -7.33 -16.12 -9.89
N LYS A 354 -6.84 -15.49 -8.81
CA LYS A 354 -5.51 -14.86 -8.77
C LYS A 354 -4.44 -15.69 -8.06
N HIS A 355 -4.81 -16.85 -7.51
CA HIS A 355 -3.95 -17.74 -6.72
C HIS A 355 -3.20 -17.03 -5.58
N ARG A 356 -3.81 -15.99 -5.00
CA ARG A 356 -3.23 -15.15 -3.94
C ARG A 356 -4.32 -14.56 -3.05
N ASN A 357 -3.94 -14.09 -1.87
CA ASN A 357 -4.84 -13.32 -1.00
C ASN A 357 -5.09 -11.94 -1.60
N THR A 358 -6.36 -11.61 -1.74
CA THR A 358 -6.85 -10.38 -2.35
C THR A 358 -8.01 -9.79 -1.58
N TRP A 359 -8.13 -8.47 -1.71
CA TRP A 359 -9.40 -7.78 -1.50
C TRP A 359 -10.02 -7.50 -2.86
N LYS A 360 -11.35 -7.57 -2.93
CA LYS A 360 -12.14 -7.31 -4.12
C LYS A 360 -13.05 -6.11 -3.88
N ALA A 361 -13.20 -5.26 -4.88
CA ALA A 361 -14.10 -4.11 -4.86
C ALA A 361 -14.92 -4.08 -6.15
N LEU A 362 -16.19 -3.71 -6.04
CA LEU A 362 -17.03 -3.36 -7.17
C LEU A 362 -16.80 -1.89 -7.53
N ILE A 363 -16.44 -1.65 -8.78
CA ILE A 363 -16.28 -0.33 -9.36
C ILE A 363 -17.43 -0.11 -10.33
N GLY A 364 -18.02 1.08 -10.29
CA GLY A 364 -18.96 1.54 -11.31
C GLY A 364 -18.43 2.77 -12.02
N ILE A 365 -18.43 2.71 -13.35
CA ILE A 365 -17.88 3.72 -14.26
C ILE A 365 -19.01 4.26 -15.13
N ALA A 366 -19.12 5.57 -15.25
CA ALA A 366 -20.06 6.21 -16.15
C ALA A 366 -19.65 6.03 -17.62
N PRO A 367 -20.57 6.19 -18.59
CA PRO A 367 -20.26 6.09 -20.02
C PRO A 367 -19.08 6.96 -20.48
N ASN A 368 -18.86 8.11 -19.84
CA ASN A 368 -17.75 9.02 -20.13
C ASN A 368 -16.38 8.57 -19.56
N GLY A 369 -16.33 7.43 -18.87
CA GLY A 369 -15.11 6.88 -18.28
C GLY A 369 -14.79 7.41 -16.88
N VAL A 370 -15.63 8.26 -16.30
CA VAL A 370 -15.47 8.74 -14.91
C VAL A 370 -15.87 7.63 -13.95
N VAL A 371 -15.07 7.41 -12.90
CA VAL A 371 -15.43 6.49 -11.82
C VAL A 371 -16.52 7.15 -10.98
N THR A 372 -17.69 6.54 -10.90
CA THR A 372 -18.86 7.12 -10.21
C THR A 372 -19.31 6.33 -8.99
N PHE A 373 -18.81 5.12 -8.81
CA PHE A 373 -19.16 4.26 -7.68
C PHE A 373 -17.97 3.37 -7.32
N VAL A 374 -17.74 3.18 -6.02
CA VAL A 374 -16.76 2.23 -5.49
C VAL A 374 -17.33 1.62 -4.22
N SER A 375 -17.41 0.30 -4.15
CA SER A 375 -17.90 -0.38 -2.95
C SER A 375 -16.89 -0.35 -1.81
N LYS A 376 -17.30 -0.87 -0.65
CA LYS A 376 -16.38 -1.36 0.39
C LYS A 376 -15.53 -2.52 -0.13
N LEU A 377 -14.46 -2.85 0.59
CA LEU A 377 -13.64 -4.03 0.26
C LEU A 377 -14.29 -5.32 0.77
N PHE A 378 -14.26 -6.35 -0.07
CA PHE A 378 -14.73 -7.69 0.23
C PHE A 378 -13.58 -8.70 0.11
N PRO A 379 -13.59 -9.80 0.87
CA PRO A 379 -12.59 -10.85 0.68
C PRO A 379 -12.62 -11.39 -0.76
N GLY A 380 -11.45 -11.69 -1.34
CA GLY A 380 -11.32 -12.10 -2.74
C GLY A 380 -12.19 -13.28 -3.18
N SER A 381 -12.51 -14.19 -2.26
CA SER A 381 -13.39 -15.33 -2.50
C SER A 381 -14.88 -14.97 -2.67
N THR A 382 -15.26 -13.73 -2.35
CA THR A 382 -16.66 -13.27 -2.46
C THR A 382 -17.06 -13.16 -3.93
N SER A 383 -18.24 -13.69 -4.27
CA SER A 383 -18.76 -13.61 -5.64
C SER A 383 -19.28 -12.22 -5.99
N ASP A 384 -19.18 -11.86 -7.27
CA ASP A 384 -19.54 -10.53 -7.75
C ASP A 384 -21.02 -10.20 -7.52
N LYS A 385 -21.89 -11.22 -7.56
CA LYS A 385 -23.31 -11.11 -7.20
C LYS A 385 -23.52 -10.72 -5.73
N VAL A 386 -22.79 -11.35 -4.80
CA VAL A 386 -22.89 -11.04 -3.36
C VAL A 386 -22.33 -9.64 -3.08
N ILE A 387 -21.24 -9.26 -3.75
CA ILE A 387 -20.69 -7.91 -3.64
C ILE A 387 -21.70 -6.88 -4.13
N THR A 388 -22.28 -7.09 -5.33
CA THR A 388 -23.31 -6.21 -5.90
C THR A 388 -24.45 -5.99 -4.92
N LEU A 389 -25.00 -7.08 -4.36
CA LEU A 389 -26.10 -7.04 -3.38
C LEU A 389 -25.75 -6.24 -2.11
N LYS A 390 -24.50 -6.31 -1.64
CA LYS A 390 -24.07 -5.67 -0.37
C LYS A 390 -23.37 -4.33 -0.56
N SER A 391 -23.15 -3.90 -1.80
CA SER A 391 -22.29 -2.76 -2.11
C SER A 391 -22.93 -1.40 -1.83
N GLY A 392 -24.27 -1.31 -1.76
CA GLY A 392 -24.99 -0.03 -1.77
C GLY A 392 -25.30 0.50 -3.18
N LEU A 393 -25.02 -0.29 -4.22
CA LEU A 393 -25.28 0.09 -5.62
C LEU A 393 -26.78 0.06 -5.95
N LEU A 394 -27.48 -1.00 -5.55
CA LEU A 394 -28.85 -1.27 -5.98
C LEU A 394 -29.83 -0.20 -5.50
N GLU A 395 -29.57 0.36 -4.33
CA GLU A 395 -30.34 1.42 -3.67
C GLU A 395 -30.28 2.76 -4.43
N GLN A 396 -29.34 2.93 -5.35
CA GLN A 396 -29.16 4.16 -6.14
C GLN A 396 -29.74 4.04 -7.57
N LEU A 397 -30.15 2.85 -7.98
CA LEU A 397 -30.68 2.57 -9.31
C LEU A 397 -32.18 2.85 -9.37
N VAL A 398 -32.63 3.36 -10.51
CA VAL A 398 -34.03 3.70 -10.74
C VAL A 398 -34.59 3.03 -11.99
N PRO A 399 -35.93 2.85 -12.11
CA PRO A 399 -36.53 2.25 -13.28
C PRO A 399 -36.09 2.88 -14.61
N GLY A 400 -35.75 2.02 -15.56
CA GLY A 400 -35.23 2.34 -16.89
C GLY A 400 -33.70 2.49 -16.96
N ASP A 401 -32.98 2.41 -15.84
CA ASP A 401 -31.52 2.37 -15.85
C ASP A 401 -31.03 1.10 -16.57
N LEU A 402 -29.97 1.25 -17.36
CA LEU A 402 -29.23 0.15 -17.96
C LEU A 402 -27.86 0.03 -17.29
N ILE A 403 -27.55 -1.17 -16.81
CA ILE A 403 -26.24 -1.57 -16.31
C ILE A 403 -25.54 -2.39 -17.39
N LEU A 404 -24.30 -2.04 -17.72
CA LEU A 404 -23.41 -2.92 -18.47
C LEU A 404 -22.48 -3.64 -17.49
N ALA A 405 -22.19 -4.92 -17.74
CA ALA A 405 -21.27 -5.66 -16.90
C ALA A 405 -20.56 -6.79 -17.65
N ASP A 406 -19.61 -7.42 -16.96
CA ASP A 406 -18.94 -8.60 -17.43
C ASP A 406 -19.87 -9.82 -17.51
N LYS A 407 -19.55 -10.77 -18.39
CA LYS A 407 -20.35 -11.99 -18.60
C LYS A 407 -20.58 -12.79 -17.31
N GLY A 408 -19.67 -12.70 -16.34
CA GLY A 408 -19.77 -13.34 -15.04
C GLY A 408 -20.78 -12.69 -14.06
N PHE A 409 -21.31 -11.50 -14.37
CA PHE A 409 -22.24 -10.78 -13.49
C PHE A 409 -23.68 -11.31 -13.63
N LEU A 410 -23.93 -12.49 -13.06
CA LEU A 410 -25.26 -13.11 -13.00
C LEU A 410 -26.14 -12.45 -11.92
N ILE A 411 -26.47 -11.17 -12.08
CA ILE A 411 -27.17 -10.34 -11.08
C ILE A 411 -28.63 -10.02 -11.44
N ARG A 412 -29.15 -10.56 -12.55
CA ARG A 412 -30.50 -10.20 -13.06
C ARG A 412 -31.61 -10.34 -12.01
N GLU A 413 -31.55 -11.37 -11.18
CA GLU A 413 -32.56 -11.65 -10.16
C GLU A 413 -32.55 -10.69 -8.96
N ILE A 414 -31.45 -9.96 -8.73
CA ILE A 414 -31.31 -9.03 -7.61
C ILE A 414 -31.50 -7.57 -8.03
N LEU A 415 -31.77 -7.30 -9.31
CA LEU A 415 -31.95 -5.93 -9.79
C LEU A 415 -33.31 -5.35 -9.36
N PRO A 416 -33.37 -4.04 -9.06
CA PRO A 416 -34.64 -3.38 -8.81
C PRO A 416 -35.58 -3.47 -10.02
N PRO A 417 -36.92 -3.48 -9.80
CA PRO A 417 -37.89 -3.50 -10.89
C PRO A 417 -37.65 -2.39 -11.91
N GLY A 418 -37.69 -2.74 -13.19
CA GLY A 418 -37.48 -1.80 -14.30
C GLY A 418 -36.00 -1.47 -14.60
N VAL A 419 -35.04 -2.00 -13.84
CA VAL A 419 -33.60 -1.90 -14.17
C VAL A 419 -33.21 -3.05 -15.10
N SER A 420 -32.43 -2.74 -16.13
CA SER A 420 -31.96 -3.71 -17.12
C SER A 420 -30.46 -3.97 -16.99
N LEU A 421 -30.06 -5.21 -17.30
CA LEU A 421 -28.66 -5.62 -17.34
C LEU A 421 -28.32 -6.16 -18.72
N ASN A 422 -27.26 -5.60 -19.30
CA ASN A 422 -26.68 -6.07 -20.54
C ASN A 422 -25.27 -6.62 -20.29
N ILE A 423 -25.13 -7.92 -20.56
CA ILE A 423 -23.88 -8.68 -20.46
C ILE A 423 -23.65 -9.39 -21.81
N PRO A 424 -22.40 -9.67 -22.20
CA PRO A 424 -22.12 -10.45 -23.40
C PRO A 424 -22.85 -11.81 -23.39
N PRO A 425 -23.32 -12.30 -24.56
CA PRO A 425 -24.06 -13.55 -24.64
C PRO A 425 -23.24 -14.78 -24.21
N PHE A 426 -23.94 -15.80 -23.70
CA PHE A 426 -23.37 -17.12 -23.51
C PHE A 426 -23.19 -17.84 -24.85
N LEU A 427 -22.12 -18.62 -24.97
CA LEU A 427 -21.91 -19.45 -26.16
C LEU A 427 -22.73 -20.71 -25.95
N ASP A 428 -23.97 -20.71 -26.42
CA ASP A 428 -24.84 -21.88 -26.39
C ASP A 428 -24.69 -22.72 -27.68
N THR A 429 -24.09 -22.13 -28.72
CA THR A 429 -23.76 -22.74 -30.02
C THR A 429 -22.27 -22.57 -30.35
N PRO A 430 -21.67 -23.40 -31.24
CA PRO A 430 -20.24 -23.34 -31.58
C PRO A 430 -19.81 -22.00 -32.20
N GLN A 431 -20.74 -21.25 -32.79
CA GLN A 431 -20.51 -19.93 -33.40
C GLN A 431 -21.64 -18.98 -33.00
N PHE A 432 -21.31 -17.70 -32.89
CA PHE A 432 -22.29 -16.61 -32.71
C PHE A 432 -23.02 -16.32 -34.02
N THR A 433 -24.28 -15.92 -33.93
CA THR A 433 -25.00 -15.38 -35.09
C THR A 433 -24.42 -14.00 -35.50
N PRO A 434 -24.61 -13.54 -36.75
CA PRO A 434 -24.14 -12.22 -37.17
C PRO A 434 -24.61 -11.08 -36.24
N ASP A 435 -25.86 -11.13 -35.78
CA ASP A 435 -26.40 -10.14 -34.84
C ASP A 435 -25.73 -10.21 -33.47
N GLN A 436 -25.46 -11.42 -32.96
CA GLN A 436 -24.72 -11.61 -31.71
C GLN A 436 -23.28 -11.11 -31.83
N VAL A 437 -22.63 -11.28 -32.99
CA VAL A 437 -21.29 -10.74 -33.26
C VAL A 437 -21.32 -9.21 -33.16
N VAL A 438 -22.25 -8.55 -33.85
CA VAL A 438 -22.38 -7.08 -33.82
C VAL A 438 -22.69 -6.56 -32.41
N GLN A 439 -23.58 -7.22 -31.66
CA GLN A 439 -23.87 -6.84 -30.27
C GLN A 439 -22.65 -7.03 -29.36
N THR A 440 -21.93 -8.14 -29.51
CA THR A 440 -20.72 -8.43 -28.72
C THR A 440 -19.62 -7.41 -29.03
N GLU A 441 -19.45 -7.03 -30.29
CA GLU A 441 -18.48 -6.03 -30.71
C GLU A 441 -18.77 -4.66 -30.08
N LYS A 442 -20.05 -4.22 -30.09
CA LYS A 442 -20.46 -2.96 -29.46
C LYS A 442 -20.19 -2.94 -27.96
N ILE A 443 -20.53 -4.02 -27.26
CA ILE A 443 -20.28 -4.16 -25.81
C ILE A 443 -18.78 -4.18 -25.52
N ALA A 444 -17.99 -4.91 -26.33
CA ALA A 444 -16.54 -4.97 -26.17
C ALA A 444 -15.88 -3.59 -26.34
N LYS A 445 -16.29 -2.81 -27.35
CA LYS A 445 -15.77 -1.43 -27.56
C LYS A 445 -16.06 -0.52 -26.37
N ALA A 446 -17.29 -0.55 -25.84
CA ALA A 446 -17.65 0.22 -24.65
C ALA A 446 -16.81 -0.20 -23.42
N ARG A 447 -16.57 -1.51 -23.26
CA ARG A 447 -15.79 -2.06 -22.14
C ARG A 447 -14.31 -1.71 -22.17
N ILE A 448 -13.69 -1.51 -23.33
CA ILE A 448 -12.28 -1.10 -23.41
C ILE A 448 -12.02 0.18 -22.59
N HIS A 449 -12.97 1.13 -22.58
CA HIS A 449 -12.83 2.37 -21.79
C HIS A 449 -12.95 2.13 -20.28
N VAL A 450 -13.75 1.15 -19.89
CA VAL A 450 -13.93 0.73 -18.49
C VAL A 450 -12.66 0.07 -17.98
N GLU A 451 -12.09 -0.85 -18.75
CA GLU A 451 -10.81 -1.51 -18.45
C GLU A 451 -9.68 -0.49 -18.31
N ARG A 452 -9.65 0.54 -19.17
CA ARG A 452 -8.70 1.66 -19.07
C ARG A 452 -8.89 2.49 -17.79
N ALA A 453 -10.12 2.75 -17.36
CA ALA A 453 -10.39 3.43 -16.10
C ALA A 453 -9.89 2.62 -14.90
N ILE A 454 -10.15 1.31 -14.88
CA ILE A 454 -9.62 0.40 -13.85
C ILE A 454 -8.09 0.33 -13.90
N GLN A 455 -7.51 0.38 -15.10
CA GLN A 455 -6.05 0.42 -15.25
C GLN A 455 -5.44 1.68 -14.64
N ARG A 456 -6.08 2.86 -14.77
CA ARG A 456 -5.62 4.09 -14.08
C ARG A 456 -5.56 3.91 -12.56
N ILE A 457 -6.54 3.23 -11.98
CA ILE A 457 -6.54 2.89 -10.55
C ILE A 457 -5.36 1.98 -10.21
N LYS A 458 -5.13 0.95 -11.03
CA LYS A 458 -4.03 -0.02 -10.85
C LYS A 458 -2.63 0.57 -11.05
N CYS A 459 -2.50 1.74 -11.69
CA CYS A 459 -1.22 2.44 -11.80
C CYS A 459 -0.72 3.02 -10.45
N TYR A 460 -1.53 3.00 -9.40
CA TYR A 460 -1.10 3.39 -8.05
C TYR A 460 -0.45 2.20 -7.35
N SER A 461 0.86 2.28 -7.16
CA SER A 461 1.68 1.16 -6.65
C SER A 461 1.31 0.72 -5.24
N ILE A 462 0.63 1.56 -4.45
CA ILE A 462 0.09 1.18 -3.13
C ILE A 462 -0.92 0.03 -3.23
N LEU A 463 -1.62 -0.10 -4.37
CA LEU A 463 -2.62 -1.13 -4.61
C LEU A 463 -2.03 -2.43 -5.16
N ASN A 464 -0.76 -2.44 -5.57
CA ASN A 464 -0.08 -3.65 -6.03
C ASN A 464 -0.05 -4.69 -4.91
N VAL A 465 0.35 -4.29 -3.70
CA VAL A 465 0.25 -5.09 -2.48
C VAL A 465 0.04 -4.14 -1.31
N ILE A 466 -1.14 -4.19 -0.68
CA ILE A 466 -1.37 -3.40 0.54
C ILE A 466 -0.55 -4.02 1.70
N PRO A 467 0.33 -3.23 2.34
CA PRO A 467 1.14 -3.73 3.45
C PRO A 467 0.27 -3.94 4.70
N PHE A 468 0.67 -4.89 5.54
CA PHE A 468 -0.06 -5.23 6.77
C PHE A 468 -0.33 -4.01 7.67
N SER A 469 0.63 -3.09 7.76
CA SER A 469 0.54 -1.87 8.55
C SER A 469 -0.56 -0.90 8.09
N MET A 470 -1.01 -0.99 6.84
CA MET A 470 -2.02 -0.10 6.24
C MET A 470 -3.34 -0.81 5.94
N LEU A 471 -3.53 -2.06 6.41
CA LEU A 471 -4.77 -2.80 6.16
C LEU A 471 -6.00 -2.13 6.77
N LYS A 472 -5.84 -1.43 7.90
CA LYS A 472 -6.93 -0.67 8.52
C LYS A 472 -7.41 0.47 7.62
N GLN A 473 -6.54 0.98 6.76
CA GLN A 473 -6.81 2.05 5.81
C GLN A 473 -7.08 1.52 4.40
N ALA A 474 -7.04 0.21 4.16
CA ALA A 474 -7.11 -0.38 2.82
C ALA A 474 -8.35 0.07 2.03
N GLU A 475 -9.51 0.10 2.70
CA GLU A 475 -10.77 0.57 2.09
C GLU A 475 -10.67 2.04 1.69
N SER A 476 -10.27 2.92 2.62
CA SER A 476 -10.11 4.35 2.35
C SER A 476 -9.08 4.62 1.26
N ILE A 477 -7.97 3.89 1.25
CA ILE A 477 -6.91 3.99 0.22
C ILE A 477 -7.48 3.64 -1.14
N PHE A 478 -8.16 2.50 -1.26
CA PHE A 478 -8.71 2.05 -2.54
C PHE A 478 -9.74 3.05 -3.10
N GLN A 479 -10.67 3.48 -2.26
CA GLN A 479 -11.70 4.45 -2.63
C GLN A 479 -11.11 5.83 -2.95
N LEU A 480 -10.10 6.28 -2.20
CA LEU A 480 -9.41 7.53 -2.46
C LEU A 480 -8.64 7.47 -3.79
N VAL A 481 -7.89 6.40 -4.05
CA VAL A 481 -7.17 6.24 -5.32
C VAL A 481 -8.14 6.27 -6.50
N ALA A 482 -9.27 5.57 -6.39
CA ALA A 482 -10.32 5.63 -7.41
C ALA A 482 -10.83 7.06 -7.64
N ALA A 483 -11.10 7.81 -6.58
CA ALA A 483 -11.51 9.22 -6.68
C ALA A 483 -10.41 10.11 -7.31
N LEU A 484 -9.13 9.89 -6.96
CA LEU A 484 -8.01 10.65 -7.53
C LEU A 484 -7.88 10.45 -9.04
N THR A 485 -8.22 9.26 -9.58
CA THR A 485 -8.17 9.04 -11.04
C THR A 485 -9.17 9.89 -11.82
N ASN A 486 -10.21 10.41 -11.17
CA ASN A 486 -11.15 11.35 -11.79
C ASN A 486 -10.55 12.77 -11.96
N LEU A 487 -9.43 13.07 -11.30
CA LEU A 487 -8.70 14.33 -11.49
C LEU A 487 -7.73 14.29 -12.68
N GLN A 488 -7.60 13.13 -13.33
CA GLN A 488 -6.80 12.98 -14.55
C GLN A 488 -7.60 13.42 -15.78
N PRO A 489 -6.93 13.76 -16.90
CA PRO A 489 -7.60 14.13 -18.14
C PRO A 489 -8.61 13.07 -18.60
N PRO A 490 -9.71 13.44 -19.28
CA PRO A 490 -10.70 12.49 -19.76
C PRO A 490 -10.10 11.30 -20.52
N LEU A 491 -10.63 10.09 -20.28
CA LEU A 491 -10.16 8.84 -20.93
C LEU A 491 -10.47 8.80 -22.43
N ILE A 492 -11.53 9.49 -22.83
CA ILE A 492 -12.08 9.48 -24.18
C ILE A 492 -11.82 10.88 -24.75
N LYS A 493 -11.06 10.94 -25.84
CA LYS A 493 -10.63 12.22 -26.44
C LYS A 493 -11.80 13.12 -26.85
N GLU A 494 -12.90 12.52 -27.34
CA GLU A 494 -14.15 13.21 -27.69
C GLU A 494 -14.72 14.05 -26.53
N ILE A 495 -14.40 13.67 -25.29
CA ILE A 495 -14.92 14.32 -24.08
C ILE A 495 -14.00 15.48 -23.65
N GLN A 496 -12.79 15.59 -24.19
CA GLN A 496 -11.89 16.71 -23.87
C GLN A 496 -12.31 18.04 -24.53
N THR A 497 -13.13 17.97 -25.58
CA THR A 497 -13.58 19.12 -26.38
C THR A 497 -14.93 19.69 -25.93
N HIS A 498 -15.57 19.05 -24.95
CA HIS A 498 -16.83 19.46 -24.33
C HIS A 498 -16.58 19.92 -22.90
#